data_AF-A0A2V6BMK9-F1
#
_entry.id   AF-A0A2V6BMK9-F1
#
_cell.length_a   1.000
_cell.length_b   1.000
_cell.length_c   1.000
_cell.angle_alpha   90.00
_cell.angle_beta   90.00
_cell.angle_gamma   90.00
#
_symmetry.space_group_name_H-M   'P 1'
#
loop_
_entity.id
_entity.type
_entity.pdbx_description
1 polymer ?
#
loop_
_entity_poly.entity_id
_entity_poly.type
_entity_poly.pdbx_seq_one_letter_code
_entity_poly.pdbx_strand_id
1 'polypeptide(L)'
;MSAPENVVGAAIGTRLKELKLRTLVLHWGVAYDHTSSENNCLVITARNQPFEDGIILDGWRRAGRLFWCKVKKDDEYEVEQHYGHSGITAWKENMQWSAWLQDYEPGKPKVKAASASKVSKDSSEHDQRAGNSNLTQRATP
;
A
#
# COMPACT_ATOMS: atom_id res chain seq x y z
N MET A 1 29.38 -20.08 6.53
CA MET A 1 28.85 -18.93 5.77
C MET A 1 27.42 -19.27 5.39
N SER A 2 26.44 -18.75 6.13
CA SER A 2 25.02 -18.92 5.83
C SER A 2 24.60 -17.89 4.80
N ALA A 3 23.88 -18.29 3.75
CA ALA A 3 23.30 -17.35 2.81
C ALA A 3 22.22 -16.51 3.53
N PRO A 4 22.09 -15.21 3.23
CA PRO A 4 21.07 -14.38 3.86
C PRO A 4 19.67 -14.86 3.45
N GLU A 5 18.81 -15.08 4.45
CA GLU A 5 17.44 -15.64 4.38
C GLU A 5 16.40 -14.82 3.57
N ASN A 6 16.80 -13.86 2.74
CA ASN A 6 15.87 -12.88 2.15
C ASN A 6 15.71 -12.92 0.61
N VAL A 7 16.05 -14.03 -0.07
CA VAL A 7 16.09 -14.06 -1.55
C VAL A 7 15.00 -14.92 -2.21
N VAL A 8 14.02 -15.44 -1.47
CA VAL A 8 13.02 -16.33 -2.09
C VAL A 8 11.87 -15.57 -2.79
N GLY A 9 11.60 -14.31 -2.42
CA GLY A 9 10.62 -13.44 -3.12
C GLY A 9 11.20 -12.50 -4.19
N ALA A 10 12.54 -12.39 -4.28
CA ALA A 10 13.19 -11.29 -4.98
C ALA A 10 13.27 -11.46 -6.51
N ALA A 11 13.24 -12.68 -7.04
CA ALA A 11 13.56 -12.93 -8.45
C ALA A 11 12.48 -12.41 -9.42
N ILE A 12 11.21 -12.79 -9.20
CA ILE A 12 10.13 -12.43 -10.12
C ILE A 12 9.70 -10.97 -9.95
N GLY A 13 9.54 -10.50 -8.72
CA GLY A 13 9.05 -9.14 -8.51
C GLY A 13 10.05 -8.06 -8.91
N THR A 14 11.36 -8.33 -8.87
CA THR A 14 12.37 -7.45 -9.49
C THR A 14 12.12 -7.31 -11.00
N ARG A 15 11.85 -8.42 -11.71
CA ARG A 15 11.53 -8.39 -13.14
C ARG A 15 10.19 -7.70 -13.42
N LEU A 16 9.19 -7.87 -12.56
CA LEU A 16 7.91 -7.19 -12.71
C LEU A 16 8.05 -5.66 -12.58
N LYS A 17 8.91 -5.19 -11.66
CA LYS A 17 9.22 -3.75 -11.52
C LYS A 17 9.87 -3.17 -12.78
N GLU A 18 10.70 -3.94 -13.49
CA GLU A 18 11.34 -3.51 -14.74
C GLU A 18 10.34 -3.18 -15.85
N LEU A 19 9.12 -3.73 -15.80
CA LEU A 19 8.06 -3.46 -16.78
C LEU A 19 7.57 -2.01 -16.75
N LYS A 20 7.76 -1.28 -15.63
CA LYS A 20 7.38 0.14 -15.46
C LYS A 20 5.97 0.44 -15.99
N LEU A 21 5.02 -0.42 -15.64
CA LEU A 21 3.65 -0.33 -16.10
C LEU A 21 3.04 0.99 -15.65
N ARG A 22 2.50 1.75 -16.62
CA ARG A 22 1.86 3.03 -16.31
C ARG A 22 0.40 2.80 -15.97
N THR A 23 -0.35 2.11 -16.82
CA THR A 23 -1.82 2.05 -16.73
C THR A 23 -2.34 0.89 -15.88
N LEU A 24 -1.48 -0.08 -15.56
CA LEU A 24 -1.82 -1.30 -14.86
C LEU A 24 -1.20 -1.33 -13.48
N VAL A 25 -1.91 -1.91 -12.52
CA VAL A 25 -1.45 -2.19 -11.17
C VAL A 25 -1.32 -3.70 -11.01
N LEU A 26 -0.22 -4.13 -10.41
CA LEU A 26 0.10 -5.51 -10.09
C LEU A 26 -0.12 -5.70 -8.59
N HIS A 27 -1.07 -6.55 -8.24
CA HIS A 27 -1.42 -6.88 -6.87
C HIS A 27 -0.91 -8.28 -6.54
N TRP A 28 -0.47 -8.47 -5.31
CA TRP A 28 -0.17 -9.79 -4.77
C TRP A 28 -1.47 -10.42 -4.27
N GLY A 29 -1.98 -11.41 -4.99
CA GLY A 29 -3.17 -12.17 -4.59
C GLY A 29 -2.78 -13.40 -3.77
N VAL A 30 -3.43 -13.61 -2.63
CA VAL A 30 -3.25 -14.77 -1.75
C VAL A 30 -4.59 -15.47 -1.59
N ALA A 31 -4.61 -16.78 -1.84
CA ALA A 31 -5.69 -17.67 -1.43
C ALA A 31 -5.22 -18.49 -0.23
N TYR A 32 -6.09 -18.67 0.77
CA TYR A 32 -5.80 -19.51 1.95
C TYR A 32 -4.56 -19.10 2.74
N ASP A 33 -4.40 -17.80 2.95
CA ASP A 33 -3.27 -17.18 3.66
C ASP A 33 -2.98 -17.88 5.00
N HIS A 34 -1.71 -18.18 5.25
CA HIS A 34 -1.21 -18.83 6.47
C HIS A 34 -1.72 -20.25 6.70
N THR A 35 -2.13 -20.96 5.64
CA THR A 35 -2.49 -22.38 5.71
C THR A 35 -1.53 -23.24 4.88
N SER A 36 -1.60 -24.56 5.05
CA SER A 36 -0.87 -25.51 4.20
C SER A 36 -1.34 -25.51 2.74
N SER A 37 -2.48 -24.87 2.46
CA SER A 37 -3.06 -24.75 1.12
C SER A 37 -2.90 -23.34 0.54
N GLU A 38 -2.04 -22.51 1.14
CA GLU A 38 -1.78 -21.16 0.64
C GLU A 38 -1.31 -21.19 -0.81
N ASN A 39 -1.93 -20.34 -1.64
CA ASN A 39 -1.48 -20.11 -3.00
C ASN A 39 -1.38 -18.63 -3.31
N ASN A 40 -0.41 -18.27 -4.16
CA ASN A 40 -0.08 -16.90 -4.52
C ASN A 40 -0.20 -16.71 -6.03
N CYS A 41 -0.83 -15.60 -6.43
CA CYS A 41 -0.92 -15.21 -7.85
C CYS A 41 -0.67 -13.72 -8.02
N LEU A 42 -0.54 -13.29 -9.29
CA LEU A 42 -0.68 -11.88 -9.63
C LEU A 42 -2.14 -11.59 -9.95
N VAL A 43 -2.68 -10.52 -9.37
CA VAL A 43 -3.92 -9.91 -9.86
C VAL A 43 -3.57 -8.61 -10.55
N ILE A 44 -4.07 -8.44 -11.78
CA ILE A 44 -3.84 -7.23 -12.58
C ILE A 44 -5.13 -6.43 -12.64
N THR A 45 -5.02 -5.14 -12.33
CA THR A 45 -6.13 -4.18 -12.46
C THR A 45 -5.69 -2.98 -13.30
N ALA A 46 -6.65 -2.21 -13.79
CA ALA A 46 -6.39 -0.82 -14.19
C ALA A 46 -6.14 0.05 -12.96
N ARG A 47 -5.41 1.18 -13.11
CA ARG A 47 -5.28 2.15 -12.00
C ARG A 47 -6.65 2.57 -11.47
N ASN A 48 -6.78 2.60 -10.14
CA ASN A 48 -8.02 2.91 -9.39
C ASN A 48 -9.16 1.90 -9.58
N GLN A 49 -8.91 0.75 -10.20
CA GLN A 49 -9.87 -0.34 -10.23
C GLN A 49 -9.70 -1.20 -8.96
N PRO A 50 -10.80 -1.64 -8.32
CA PRO A 50 -10.74 -2.54 -7.17
C PRO A 50 -10.09 -3.89 -7.51
N PHE A 51 -9.44 -4.50 -6.52
CA PHE A 51 -8.78 -5.80 -6.66
C PHE A 51 -9.72 -6.89 -7.19
N GLU A 52 -10.94 -6.95 -6.66
CA GLU A 52 -11.95 -7.95 -7.00
C GLU A 52 -12.49 -7.86 -8.44
N ASP A 53 -12.25 -6.73 -9.11
CA ASP A 53 -12.58 -6.54 -10.52
C ASP A 53 -11.39 -6.84 -11.45
N GLY A 54 -10.25 -7.23 -10.89
CA GLY A 54 -9.03 -7.59 -11.60
C GLY A 54 -9.06 -8.95 -12.28
N ILE A 55 -7.95 -9.25 -12.97
CA ILE A 55 -7.68 -10.51 -13.65
C ILE A 55 -6.59 -11.26 -12.89
N ILE A 56 -6.87 -12.51 -12.50
CA ILE A 56 -5.90 -13.42 -11.92
C ILE A 56 -4.97 -13.94 -13.01
N LEU A 57 -3.67 -13.97 -12.74
CA LEU A 57 -2.66 -14.72 -13.47
C LEU A 57 -2.02 -15.71 -12.51
N ASP A 58 -2.39 -16.97 -12.65
CA ASP A 58 -1.96 -18.06 -11.77
C ASP A 58 -1.15 -19.09 -12.58
N GLY A 59 0.12 -19.21 -12.23
CA GLY A 59 1.05 -20.14 -12.86
C GLY A 59 1.15 -21.50 -12.18
N TRP A 60 0.49 -21.70 -11.04
CA TRP A 60 0.52 -22.96 -10.30
C TRP A 60 -0.44 -23.99 -10.91
N ARG A 61 -1.64 -23.53 -11.24
CA ARG A 61 -2.70 -24.37 -11.79
C ARG A 61 -2.29 -25.07 -13.08
N ARG A 62 -3.03 -26.15 -13.37
CA ARG A 62 -2.96 -26.90 -14.63
C ARG A 62 -1.54 -27.30 -15.01
N ALA A 63 -0.78 -27.81 -14.03
CA ALA A 63 0.59 -28.28 -14.21
C ALA A 63 1.53 -27.22 -14.83
N GLY A 64 1.39 -25.95 -14.42
CA GLY A 64 2.23 -24.86 -14.92
C GLY A 64 1.69 -24.16 -16.17
N ARG A 65 0.56 -24.62 -16.74
CA ARG A 65 -0.12 -23.89 -17.82
C ARG A 65 -0.86 -22.70 -17.22
N LEU A 66 -0.41 -21.50 -17.56
CA LEU A 66 -0.99 -20.24 -17.08
C LEU A 66 -2.52 -20.27 -17.12
N PHE A 67 -3.12 -20.09 -15.95
CA PHE A 67 -4.54 -19.89 -15.75
C PHE A 67 -4.84 -18.40 -15.63
N TRP A 68 -5.96 -17.96 -16.19
CA TRP A 68 -6.47 -16.62 -15.95
C TRP A 68 -7.99 -16.57 -15.98
N CYS A 69 -8.56 -15.75 -15.09
CA CYS A 69 -9.97 -15.40 -15.08
C CYS A 69 -10.16 -14.08 -14.31
N LYS A 70 -11.40 -13.58 -14.21
CA LYS A 70 -11.70 -12.46 -13.30
C LYS A 70 -11.72 -12.96 -11.87
N VAL A 71 -11.25 -12.16 -10.91
CA VAL A 71 -11.23 -12.55 -9.48
C VAL A 71 -12.58 -13.06 -8.98
N LYS A 72 -13.67 -12.31 -9.26
CA LYS A 72 -15.06 -12.70 -8.92
C LYS A 72 -15.59 -13.96 -9.62
N LYS A 73 -14.87 -14.50 -10.60
CA LYS A 73 -15.26 -15.69 -11.37
C LYS A 73 -14.37 -16.89 -11.08
N ASP A 74 -13.46 -16.78 -10.12
CA ASP A 74 -12.63 -17.90 -9.70
C ASP A 74 -13.34 -18.69 -8.60
N ASP A 75 -13.99 -19.78 -9.00
CA ASP A 75 -14.63 -20.76 -8.14
C ASP A 75 -13.76 -21.99 -7.85
N GLU A 76 -12.70 -22.25 -8.65
CA GLU A 76 -11.84 -23.42 -8.48
C GLU A 76 -11.16 -23.40 -7.10
N TYR A 77 -10.64 -22.26 -6.66
CA TYR A 77 -10.09 -22.19 -5.31
C TYR A 77 -11.20 -22.35 -4.27
N GLU A 78 -12.38 -21.73 -4.41
CA GLU A 78 -13.49 -21.89 -3.43
C GLU A 78 -13.83 -23.36 -3.16
N VAL A 79 -13.81 -24.20 -4.20
CA VAL A 79 -14.22 -25.61 -4.11
C VAL A 79 -13.15 -26.52 -3.49
N GLU A 80 -11.86 -26.21 -3.65
CA GLU A 80 -10.76 -27.07 -3.17
C GLU A 80 -10.79 -27.34 -1.65
N GLN A 81 -11.39 -26.46 -0.85
CA GLN A 81 -11.43 -26.60 0.61
C GLN A 81 -12.71 -27.27 1.15
N HIS A 82 -13.57 -27.85 0.30
CA HIS A 82 -14.85 -28.48 0.70
C HIS A 82 -15.85 -27.56 1.42
N TYR A 83 -15.59 -26.25 1.49
CA TYR A 83 -16.60 -25.26 1.85
C TYR A 83 -17.41 -25.01 0.57
N GLY A 84 -18.63 -25.53 0.50
CA GLY A 84 -19.49 -25.36 -0.68
C GLY A 84 -19.55 -23.91 -1.19
N HIS A 85 -19.88 -23.73 -2.47
CA HIS A 85 -19.88 -22.43 -3.18
C HIS A 85 -20.44 -21.28 -2.33
N SER A 86 -19.55 -20.53 -1.69
CA SER A 86 -19.92 -19.37 -0.89
C SER A 86 -20.18 -18.15 -1.78
N GLY A 87 -19.69 -18.19 -3.03
CA GLY A 87 -19.68 -17.04 -3.94
C GLY A 87 -18.71 -15.93 -3.48
N ILE A 88 -17.93 -16.19 -2.43
CA ILE A 88 -16.89 -15.32 -1.92
C ILE A 88 -15.55 -15.91 -2.37
N THR A 89 -14.92 -15.19 -3.29
CA THR A 89 -13.59 -15.57 -3.77
C THR A 89 -12.61 -15.77 -2.62
N ALA A 90 -11.84 -16.86 -2.69
CA ALA A 90 -10.78 -17.17 -1.74
C ALA A 90 -9.62 -16.16 -1.81
N TRP A 91 -9.48 -15.44 -2.93
CA TRP A 91 -8.42 -14.47 -3.14
C TRP A 91 -8.60 -13.22 -2.28
N LYS A 92 -7.53 -12.84 -1.60
CA LYS A 92 -7.37 -11.59 -0.89
C LYS A 92 -6.11 -10.88 -1.37
N GLU A 93 -6.14 -9.56 -1.33
CA GLU A 93 -4.96 -8.77 -1.62
C GLU A 93 -4.02 -8.75 -0.41
N ASN A 94 -2.73 -9.04 -0.65
CA ASN A 94 -1.69 -8.75 0.32
C ASN A 94 -1.08 -7.36 0.05
N MET A 95 -1.50 -6.38 0.85
CA MET A 95 -1.10 -4.99 0.68
C MET A 95 0.41 -4.75 0.85
N GLN A 96 1.11 -5.54 1.67
CA GLN A 96 2.55 -5.39 1.89
C GLN A 96 3.32 -5.70 0.60
N TRP A 97 2.99 -6.82 -0.05
CA TRP A 97 3.63 -7.24 -1.29
C TRP A 97 3.12 -6.48 -2.50
N SER A 98 1.83 -6.13 -2.54
CA SER A 98 1.29 -5.21 -3.55
C SER A 98 2.02 -3.87 -3.54
N ALA A 99 2.19 -3.24 -2.37
CA ALA A 99 2.91 -1.98 -2.25
C ALA A 99 4.33 -2.11 -2.79
N TRP A 100 5.02 -3.20 -2.44
CA TRP A 100 6.36 -3.47 -2.98
C TRP A 100 6.36 -3.54 -4.51
N LEU A 101 5.41 -4.25 -5.13
CA LEU A 101 5.29 -4.30 -6.60
C LEU A 101 4.97 -2.94 -7.23
N GLN A 102 4.35 -2.04 -6.47
CA GLN A 102 3.96 -0.69 -6.89
C GLN A 102 4.96 0.42 -6.54
N ASP A 103 6.11 0.14 -5.93
CA ASP A 103 7.15 1.12 -5.54
C ASP A 103 7.76 1.95 -6.72
N TYR A 104 7.13 1.98 -7.88
CA TYR A 104 7.46 2.87 -8.97
C TYR A 104 7.02 4.31 -8.63
N GLU A 105 7.97 5.21 -8.33
CA GLU A 105 7.73 6.66 -8.33
C GLU A 105 7.70 7.17 -9.79
N PRO A 106 6.53 7.45 -10.40
CA PRO A 106 6.46 8.02 -11.74
C PRO A 106 6.66 9.52 -11.59
N GLY A 107 7.92 9.96 -11.62
CA GLY A 107 8.28 11.38 -11.64
C GLY A 107 7.78 12.16 -10.42
N LYS A 108 8.51 12.11 -9.31
CA LYS A 108 8.46 13.20 -8.31
C LYS A 108 8.46 14.53 -9.06
N PRO A 109 7.39 15.35 -8.99
CA PRO A 109 7.58 16.77 -9.22
C PRO A 109 8.63 17.21 -8.20
N LYS A 110 9.67 17.93 -8.64
CA LYS A 110 10.47 18.72 -7.70
C LYS A 110 9.47 19.65 -7.01
N VAL A 111 9.06 19.28 -5.80
CA VAL A 111 8.48 20.24 -4.87
C VAL A 111 9.62 21.22 -4.66
N LYS A 112 9.58 22.38 -5.33
CA LYS A 112 10.42 23.50 -4.92
C LYS A 112 9.99 23.76 -3.49
N ALA A 113 10.84 23.38 -2.55
CA ALA A 113 10.70 23.82 -1.17
C ALA A 113 10.60 25.35 -1.23
N ALA A 114 9.39 25.88 -1.07
CA ALA A 114 9.24 27.25 -0.65
C ALA A 114 9.89 27.29 0.73
N SER A 115 11.05 27.93 0.81
CA SER A 115 11.73 28.22 2.07
C SER A 115 10.75 29.00 2.94
N ALA A 116 10.06 28.30 3.84
CA ALA A 116 9.47 28.92 5.01
C ALA A 116 10.65 29.24 5.93
N SER A 117 11.21 30.44 5.74
CA SER A 117 12.19 31.04 6.65
C SER A 117 11.59 31.10 8.04
N LYS A 118 12.07 30.21 8.90
CA LYS A 118 11.86 30.23 10.34
C LYS A 118 12.65 31.42 10.90
N VAL A 119 12.00 32.57 11.07
CA VAL A 119 12.58 33.68 11.84
C VAL A 119 12.27 33.42 13.30
N SER A 120 13.23 32.80 13.97
CA SER A 120 13.41 32.89 15.41
C SER A 120 14.00 34.27 15.70
N LYS A 121 13.34 35.07 16.54
CA LYS A 121 14.02 36.18 17.23
C LYS A 121 13.49 36.28 18.65
N ASP A 122 14.25 35.67 19.54
CA ASP A 122 14.31 36.03 20.96
C ASP A 122 15.45 37.02 21.12
N SER A 123 15.19 38.17 21.74
CA SER A 123 16.17 38.97 22.49
C SER A 123 15.54 40.27 23.04
N SER A 124 15.51 40.30 24.39
CA SER A 124 15.88 41.43 25.27
C SER A 124 15.01 42.70 25.34
N GLU A 125 14.27 42.77 26.46
CA GLU A 125 14.27 43.82 27.50
C GLU A 125 14.55 45.31 27.20
N HIS A 126 13.66 46.10 27.81
CA HIS A 126 13.88 47.41 28.46
C HIS A 126 13.94 48.67 27.57
N ASP A 127 12.82 49.41 27.50
CA ASP A 127 12.84 50.79 28.02
C ASP A 127 11.45 51.33 28.40
N GLN A 128 11.46 52.19 29.41
CA GLN A 128 10.32 52.73 30.13
C GLN A 128 9.66 53.90 29.37
N ARG A 129 8.36 54.14 29.63
CA ARG A 129 7.85 55.38 30.28
C ARG A 129 6.41 55.75 29.90
N ALA A 130 5.67 56.05 30.98
CA ALA A 130 4.49 56.91 31.11
C ALA A 130 3.12 56.44 30.59
N GLY A 131 2.21 56.24 31.54
CA GLY A 131 1.13 57.23 31.66
C GLY A 131 -0.29 56.70 31.70
N ASN A 132 -0.74 56.45 32.94
CA ASN A 132 -2.01 56.94 33.50
C ASN A 132 -3.21 55.98 33.66
N SER A 133 -3.56 55.88 34.95
CA SER A 133 -4.78 55.49 35.68
C SER A 133 -6.09 55.17 34.93
N ASN A 134 -6.83 54.15 35.38
CA ASN A 134 -7.90 54.34 36.37
C ASN A 134 -8.63 53.05 36.82
N LEU A 135 -8.88 52.99 38.15
CA LEU A 135 -10.09 52.55 38.88
C LEU A 135 -10.52 51.05 38.82
N THR A 136 -10.43 50.28 39.92
CA THR A 136 -11.42 50.11 41.03
C THR A 136 -12.15 48.78 40.86
N GLN A 137 -11.81 47.68 41.55
CA GLN A 137 -12.07 47.26 42.94
C GLN A 137 -12.98 46.02 42.98
N ARG A 138 -12.52 45.03 43.77
CA ARG A 138 -13.23 44.16 44.73
C ARG A 138 -14.10 42.96 44.31
N ALA A 139 -13.67 41.84 44.92
CA ALA A 139 -14.40 40.87 45.75
C ALA A 139 -15.40 39.88 45.11
N THR A 140 -14.93 38.63 45.11
CA THR A 140 -15.65 37.37 45.28
C THR A 140 -16.46 37.33 46.60
N PRO A 141 -17.51 36.49 46.66
CA PRO A 141 -17.78 35.62 47.80
C PRO A 141 -16.94 34.34 47.76
#